data_AF-A0A7W7H725-F1
#
_entry.id   AF-A0A7W7H725-F1
#
_cell.length_a   1.000
_cell.length_b   1.000
_cell.length_c   1.000
_cell.angle_alpha   90.00
_cell.angle_beta   90.00
_cell.angle_gamma   90.00
#
_symmetry.space_group_name_H-M   'P 1'
#
loop_
_entity.id
_entity.type
_entity.pdbx_description
1 polymer ?
#
loop_
_entity_poly.entity_id
_entity_poly.type
_entity_poly.pdbx_seq_one_letter_code
_entity_poly.pdbx_strand_id
1 'polypeptide(L)'
;MTLRVALDAMRHDADTWERVSRTTGVAGDHASHLSLGAHEVSEMVARTEFLTVYQAIQEKTANLLAQAGQKTLDLCVTLHRVADLYERDDEAAAEQLKGVWEVHE
;
A
#
# COMPACT_ATOMS: atom_id res chain seq x y z
N MET A 1 -24.67 3.90 -12.73
CA MET A 1 -23.76 3.71 -11.58
C MET A 1 -23.92 4.93 -10.70
N THR A 2 -24.30 4.79 -9.43
CA THR A 2 -24.58 5.94 -8.54
C THR A 2 -23.29 6.41 -7.85
N LEU A 3 -23.23 7.67 -7.42
CA LEU A 3 -22.08 8.23 -6.69
C LEU A 3 -21.71 7.38 -5.47
N ARG A 4 -22.72 6.94 -4.71
CA ARG A 4 -22.55 6.04 -3.56
C ARG A 4 -21.83 4.73 -3.93
N VAL A 5 -22.19 4.11 -5.05
CA VAL A 5 -21.51 2.87 -5.52
C VAL A 5 -20.04 3.15 -5.87
N ALA A 6 -19.73 4.33 -6.41
CA ALA A 6 -18.34 4.72 -6.69
C ALA A 6 -17.54 5.03 -5.40
N LEU A 7 -18.16 5.67 -4.40
CA LEU A 7 -17.57 5.90 -3.07
C LEU A 7 -17.25 4.59 -2.35
N ASP A 8 -18.22 3.67 -2.35
CA ASP A 8 -18.05 2.35 -1.73
C ASP A 8 -16.93 1.56 -2.42
N ALA A 9 -16.84 1.62 -3.75
CA ALA A 9 -15.76 1.00 -4.51
C ALA A 9 -14.39 1.63 -4.17
N MET A 10 -14.29 2.96 -4.09
CA MET A 10 -13.04 3.64 -3.72
C MET A 10 -12.57 3.28 -2.31
N ARG A 11 -13.50 3.19 -1.34
CA ARG A 11 -13.20 2.75 0.03
C ARG A 11 -12.73 1.29 0.05
N HIS A 12 -13.41 0.42 -0.68
CA HIS A 12 -13.02 -0.99 -0.79
C HIS A 12 -11.63 -1.19 -1.43
N ASP A 13 -11.32 -0.41 -2.47
CA ASP A 13 -10.01 -0.43 -3.11
C ASP A 13 -8.94 0.09 -2.14
N ALA A 14 -9.23 1.14 -1.36
CA ALA A 14 -8.32 1.66 -0.34
C ALA A 14 -7.97 0.60 0.72
N ASP A 15 -8.95 -0.13 1.25
CA ASP A 15 -8.75 -1.23 2.19
C ASP A 15 -7.89 -2.35 1.59
N THR A 16 -8.06 -2.59 0.29
CA THR A 16 -7.27 -3.59 -0.44
C THR A 16 -5.81 -3.15 -0.55
N TRP A 17 -5.56 -1.89 -0.89
CA TRP A 17 -4.20 -1.33 -0.93
C TRP A 17 -3.55 -1.25 0.44
N GLU A 18 -4.32 -1.00 1.51
CA GLU A 18 -3.81 -1.05 2.89
C GLU A 18 -3.30 -2.47 3.24
N ARG A 19 -4.07 -3.51 2.89
CA ARG A 19 -3.66 -4.91 3.10
C ARG A 19 -2.41 -5.28 2.31
N VAL A 20 -2.30 -4.81 1.06
CA VAL A 20 -1.11 -4.99 0.23
C VAL A 20 0.09 -4.30 0.88
N SER A 21 -0.07 -3.06 1.32
CA SER A 21 0.98 -2.29 2.00
C SER A 21 1.50 -3.04 3.22
N ARG A 22 0.58 -3.50 4.09
CA ARG A 22 0.91 -4.27 5.29
C ARG A 22 1.65 -5.57 4.98
N THR A 23 1.16 -6.35 4.03
CA THR A 23 1.77 -7.62 3.63
C THR A 23 3.17 -7.40 3.06
N THR A 24 3.33 -6.35 2.27
CA THR A 24 4.62 -5.99 1.67
C THR A 24 5.61 -5.48 2.72
N GLY A 25 5.13 -4.69 3.68
CA GLY A 25 5.93 -4.22 4.82
C GLY A 25 6.47 -5.39 5.65
N VAL A 26 5.59 -6.32 6.02
CA VAL A 26 5.99 -7.55 6.75
C VAL A 26 7.01 -8.37 5.95
N ALA A 27 6.82 -8.52 4.63
CA ALA A 27 7.80 -9.20 3.78
C ALA A 27 9.15 -8.47 3.75
N GLY A 28 9.14 -7.12 3.73
CA GLY A 28 10.35 -6.30 3.79
C GLY A 28 11.11 -6.48 5.11
N ASP A 29 10.39 -6.49 6.23
CA ASP A 29 10.95 -6.75 7.56
C ASP A 29 11.52 -8.17 7.68
N HIS A 30 10.86 -9.16 7.10
CA HIS A 30 11.43 -10.51 7.05
C HIS A 30 12.69 -10.56 6.20
N ALA A 31 12.71 -9.90 5.04
CA ALA A 31 13.88 -9.85 4.17
C ALA A 31 15.08 -9.16 4.84
N SER A 32 14.85 -8.07 5.59
CA SER A 32 15.92 -7.36 6.30
C SER A 32 16.54 -8.16 7.45
N HIS A 33 15.84 -9.18 7.95
CA HIS A 33 16.33 -10.10 8.97
C HIS A 33 16.97 -11.38 8.42
N LEU A 34 16.88 -11.64 7.11
CA LEU A 34 17.59 -12.77 6.49
C LEU A 34 19.09 -12.49 6.41
N SER A 35 19.86 -13.03 7.35
CA SER A 35 21.32 -12.98 7.31
C SER A 35 21.91 -14.31 6.87
N LEU A 36 23.03 -14.25 6.15
CA LEU A 36 23.88 -15.41 5.91
C LEU A 36 25.31 -15.06 6.35
N GLY A 37 25.83 -15.83 7.29
CA GLY A 37 27.15 -15.69 7.88
C GLY A 37 28.15 -16.69 7.33
N ALA A 38 29.44 -16.44 7.61
CA ALA A 38 30.55 -17.28 7.14
C ALA A 38 30.47 -18.75 7.64
N HIS A 39 29.77 -19.01 8.75
CA HIS A 39 29.59 -20.34 9.31
C HIS A 39 28.47 -21.15 8.62
N GLU A 40 27.62 -20.48 7.84
CA GLU A 40 26.50 -21.09 7.11
C GLU A 40 26.87 -21.42 5.66
N VAL A 41 28.09 -21.08 5.23
CA VAL A 41 28.61 -21.31 3.87
C VAL A 41 29.83 -22.24 3.91
N SER A 42 30.00 -23.05 2.86
CA SER A 42 31.21 -23.87 2.71
C SER A 42 32.46 -23.00 2.56
N GLU A 43 33.63 -23.51 2.96
CA GLU A 43 34.91 -22.79 2.87
C GLU A 43 35.23 -22.34 1.43
N MET A 44 34.79 -23.10 0.42
CA MET A 44 34.97 -22.74 -0.99
C MET A 44 34.15 -21.50 -1.38
N VAL A 45 32.97 -21.33 -0.79
CA VAL A 45 32.11 -20.14 -0.98
C VAL A 45 32.63 -18.96 -0.16
N ALA A 46 33.19 -19.20 1.02
CA ALA A 46 33.82 -18.16 1.84
C ALA A 46 35.03 -17.49 1.16
N ARG A 47 35.69 -18.19 0.23
CA ARG A 47 36.78 -17.63 -0.62
C ARG A 47 36.27 -16.78 -1.78
N THR A 48 34.95 -16.64 -1.94
CA THR A 48 34.32 -15.83 -2.98
C THR A 48 33.63 -14.60 -2.37
N GLU A 49 33.33 -13.58 -3.18
CA GLU A 49 32.54 -12.41 -2.77
C GLU A 49 31.05 -12.71 -2.54
N PHE A 50 30.67 -13.99 -2.43
CA PHE A 50 29.28 -14.44 -2.32
C PHE A 50 28.53 -13.80 -1.16
N LEU A 51 29.15 -13.69 0.02
CA LEU A 51 28.50 -13.06 1.19
C LEU A 51 28.19 -11.58 0.93
N THR A 52 29.10 -10.86 0.27
CA THR A 52 28.89 -9.47 -0.15
C THR A 52 27.74 -9.35 -1.13
N VAL A 53 27.69 -10.22 -2.14
CA VAL A 53 26.59 -10.24 -3.12
C VAL A 53 25.26 -10.61 -2.48
N TYR A 54 25.26 -11.58 -1.57
CA TYR A 54 24.08 -11.98 -0.81
C TYR A 54 23.52 -10.79 -0.01
N GLN A 55 24.38 -10.12 0.75
CA GLN A 55 23.98 -8.95 1.54
C GLN A 55 23.44 -7.83 0.64
N ALA A 56 24.09 -7.54 -0.49
CA ALA A 56 23.60 -6.53 -1.44
C ALA A 56 22.22 -6.88 -2.03
N ILE A 57 21.96 -8.15 -2.33
CA ILE A 57 20.66 -8.62 -2.83
C ILE A 57 19.60 -8.52 -1.72
N GLN A 58 19.95 -8.91 -0.50
CA GLN A 58 19.08 -8.83 0.67
C GLN A 58 18.65 -7.38 0.93
N GLU A 59 19.61 -6.46 1.05
CA GLU A 59 19.36 -5.03 1.24
C GLU A 59 18.51 -4.44 0.11
N LYS A 60 18.81 -4.78 -1.14
CA LYS A 60 18.02 -4.32 -2.30
C LYS A 60 16.58 -4.83 -2.25
N THR A 61 16.39 -6.08 -1.85
CA THR A 61 15.08 -6.71 -1.75
C THR A 61 14.25 -6.06 -0.64
N ALA A 62 14.82 -5.89 0.55
CA ALA A 62 14.18 -5.19 1.66
C ALA A 62 13.79 -3.75 1.28
N ASN A 63 14.69 -3.02 0.61
CA ASN A 63 14.43 -1.65 0.15
C ASN A 63 13.30 -1.56 -0.89
N LEU A 64 13.23 -2.51 -1.84
CA LEU A 64 12.16 -2.53 -2.84
C LEU A 64 10.80 -2.84 -2.21
N LEU A 65 10.76 -3.76 -1.24
CA LEU A 65 9.55 -4.09 -0.48
C LEU A 65 9.09 -2.91 0.36
N ALA A 66 9.98 -2.23 1.08
CA ALA A 66 9.66 -1.03 1.83
C ALA A 66 9.08 0.09 0.93
N GLN A 67 9.69 0.33 -0.23
CA GLN A 67 9.19 1.30 -1.20
C GLN A 67 7.81 0.94 -1.76
N ALA A 68 7.59 -0.34 -2.08
CA ALA A 68 6.28 -0.81 -2.54
C ALA A 68 5.20 -0.68 -1.45
N GLY A 69 5.55 -0.99 -0.20
CA GLY A 69 4.69 -0.77 0.97
C GLY A 69 4.28 0.69 1.12
N GLN A 70 5.23 1.62 1.01
CA GLN A 70 4.95 3.05 1.10
C GLN A 70 4.05 3.53 -0.04
N LYS A 71 4.35 3.17 -1.30
CA LYS A 71 3.56 3.60 -2.46
C LYS A 71 2.12 3.12 -2.39
N THR A 72 1.90 1.90 -1.91
CA THR A 72 0.55 1.34 -1.77
C THR A 72 -0.21 1.97 -0.61
N LEU A 73 0.47 2.36 0.46
CA LEU A 73 -0.12 3.17 1.53
C LEU A 73 -0.53 4.57 1.04
N ASP A 74 0.34 5.24 0.27
CA ASP A 74 0.04 6.56 -0.30
C ASP A 74 -1.20 6.51 -1.21
N LEU A 75 -1.35 5.42 -1.98
CA LEU A 75 -2.52 5.18 -2.81
C LEU A 75 -3.80 4.99 -1.98
N CYS A 76 -3.74 4.20 -0.90
CA CYS A 76 -4.85 4.04 0.05
C CYS A 76 -5.28 5.40 0.63
N VAL A 77 -4.34 6.21 1.13
CA VAL A 77 -4.63 7.55 1.66
C VAL A 77 -5.26 8.45 0.60
N THR A 78 -4.78 8.37 -0.64
CA THR A 78 -5.34 9.16 -1.74
C THR A 78 -6.77 8.76 -2.05
N LEU A 79 -7.08 7.46 -2.10
CA LEU A 79 -8.43 6.96 -2.35
C LEU A 79 -9.41 7.38 -1.25
N HIS A 80 -9.03 7.26 0.04
CA HIS A 80 -9.85 7.76 1.14
C HIS A 80 -10.10 9.26 1.02
N ARG A 81 -9.05 10.05 0.75
CA ARG A 81 -9.17 11.50 0.61
C ARG A 81 -10.10 11.88 -0.54
N VAL A 82 -10.02 11.19 -1.68
CA VAL A 82 -10.89 11.46 -2.83
C VAL A 82 -12.33 11.08 -2.50
N ALA A 83 -12.58 9.95 -1.85
CA ALA A 83 -13.91 9.56 -1.41
C ALA A 83 -14.53 10.60 -0.47
N ASP A 84 -13.77 11.07 0.53
CA ASP A 84 -14.24 12.08 1.49
C ASP A 84 -14.54 13.43 0.84
N LEU A 85 -13.78 13.81 -0.20
CA LEU A 85 -14.06 15.04 -0.96
C LEU A 85 -15.38 14.93 -1.71
N TYR A 86 -15.61 13.81 -2.41
CA TYR A 86 -16.86 13.60 -3.14
C TYR A 86 -18.08 13.52 -2.22
N GLU A 87 -17.97 12.89 -1.05
CA GLU A 87 -19.07 12.81 -0.08
C GLU A 87 -19.46 14.20 0.44
N ARG A 88 -18.46 15.03 0.78
CA ARG A 88 -18.71 16.43 1.22
C ARG A 88 -19.31 17.30 0.13
N ASP A 89 -18.85 17.15 -1.11
CA ASP A 89 -19.40 17.89 -2.24
C ASP A 89 -20.87 17.51 -2.50
N ASP A 90 -21.22 16.24 -2.35
CA ASP A 90 -22.61 15.76 -2.48
C ASP A 90 -23.50 16.24 -1.32
N GLU A 91 -23.00 16.21 -0.09
CA GLU A 91 -23.69 16.78 1.07
C GLU A 91 -23.95 18.28 0.90
N ALA A 92 -22.95 19.04 0.44
CA ALA A 92 -23.09 20.47 0.19
C ALA A 92 -24.10 20.76 -0.93
N ALA A 93 -24.10 19.96 -2.01
CA ALA A 93 -25.07 20.06 -3.08
C ALA A 93 -26.49 19.73 -2.60
N ALA A 94 -26.64 18.67 -1.79
CA ALA A 94 -27.92 18.28 -1.20
C ALA A 94 -28.48 19.36 -0.26
N GLU A 95 -27.61 20.02 0.52
CA GLU A 95 -28.02 21.15 1.38
C GLU A 95 -28.46 22.37 0.55
N GLN A 96 -27.76 22.72 -0.53
CA GLN A 96 -28.12 23.83 -1.41
C GLN A 96 -29.42 23.58 -2.19
N LEU A 97 -29.69 22.32 -2.54
CA LEU A 97 -30.88 21.91 -3.30
C LEU A 97 -32.07 21.57 -2.40
N LYS A 98 -31.90 21.64 -1.07
CA LYS A 98 -32.95 21.40 -0.08
C LYS A 98 -34.10 22.41 -0.27
N GLY A 99 -35.22 21.93 -0.80
CA GLY A 99 -36.40 22.75 -1.14
C GLY A 99 -36.53 23.13 -2.62
N VAL A 100 -35.52 22.87 -3.46
CA VAL A 100 -35.60 23.03 -4.93
C VAL A 100 -35.80 21.68 -5.64
N TRP A 101 -35.27 20.60 -5.07
CA TRP A 101 -35.38 19.25 -5.60
C TRP A 101 -35.89 18.29 -4.51
N GLU A 102 -37.21 18.14 -4.42
CA GLU A 102 -37.81 16.97 -3.77
C GLU A 102 -37.89 15.87 -4.83
N VAL A 103 -37.14 14.78 -4.62
CA VAL A 103 -37.30 13.57 -5.45
C VAL A 103 -38.66 13.00 -5.13
N HIS A 104 -39.63 13.25 -6.01
CA HIS A 104 -40.86 12.47 -6.01
C HIS A 104 -40.51 11.01 -6.32
N GLU A 105 -40.88 10.13 -5.39
CA GLU A 105 -40.76 8.65 -5.47
C GLU A 105 -41.32 8.07 -6.77
#